data_AF-A0A0C2XBV0-F1
#
_entry.id   AF-A0A0C2XBV0-F1
#
_cell.length_a   1.000
_cell.length_b   1.000
_cell.length_c   1.000
_cell.angle_alpha   90.00
_cell.angle_beta   90.00
_cell.angle_gamma   90.00
#
_symmetry.space_group_name_H-M   'P 1'
#
loop_
_entity.id
_entity.type
_entity.pdbx_description
1 polymer ?
#
loop_
_entity_poly.entity_id
_entity_poly.type
_entity_poly.pdbx_seq_one_letter_code
_entity_poly.pdbx_strand_id
1 'polypeptide(L)' 'MANHKLGDSWTQNHTQTFLDLKAAMTSEPVLRGPRWDGTPFILTTDGCQDAFGAVLCQKFNHVLPSGKVVQRLH' A
#
# COMPACT_ATOMS: atom_id res chain seq x y z
N MET A 1 -6.04 -20.79 15.53
CA MET A 1 -6.64 -19.91 14.51
C MET A 1 -7.36 -20.82 13.50
N ALA A 2 -8.64 -20.57 13.21
CA ALA A 2 -9.36 -21.37 12.23
C ALA A 2 -8.88 -21.00 10.81
N ASN A 3 -8.50 -21.99 10.01
CA ASN A 3 -8.11 -21.78 8.62
C ASN A 3 -9.36 -21.50 7.77
N HIS A 4 -9.73 -20.22 7.64
CA HIS A 4 -10.79 -19.79 6.75
C HIS A 4 -10.32 -19.91 5.29
N LYS A 5 -10.56 -21.07 4.68
CA LYS A 5 -10.30 -21.27 3.25
C LYS A 5 -11.40 -20.62 2.44
N LEU A 6 -11.02 -19.80 1.46
CA LEU A 6 -11.96 -19.16 0.54
C LEU A 6 -12.51 -20.14 -0.52
N GLY A 7 -12.01 -21.39 -0.56
CA GLY A 7 -12.57 -22.53 -1.28
C GLY A 7 -13.24 -22.18 -2.62
N ASP A 8 -14.48 -22.65 -2.78
CA ASP A 8 -15.29 -22.43 -3.99
C ASP A 8 -15.75 -20.96 -4.16
N SER A 9 -15.58 -20.12 -3.14
CA SER A 9 -15.90 -18.69 -3.22
C SER A 9 -14.79 -17.88 -3.90
N TRP A 10 -13.58 -18.43 -4.06
CA TRP A 10 -12.49 -17.78 -4.80
C TRP A 10 -12.59 -18.10 -6.30
N THR A 11 -13.11 -17.14 -7.06
CA THR A 11 -13.28 -17.27 -8.51
C THR A 11 -12.07 -16.72 -9.27
N GLN A 12 -12.00 -17.00 -10.57
CA GLN A 12 -10.98 -16.42 -11.45
C GLN A 12 -11.02 -14.88 -11.45
N ASN A 13 -12.20 -14.28 -11.29
CA ASN A 13 -12.34 -12.83 -11.18
C ASN A 13 -11.63 -12.28 -9.93
N HIS A 14 -11.69 -12.99 -8.80
CA HIS A 14 -10.97 -12.61 -7.59
C HIS A 14 -9.45 -12.69 -7.78
N THR A 15 -8.95 -13.72 -8.47
CA THR A 15 -7.53 -13.80 -8.83
C THR A 15 -7.10 -12.60 -9.68
N GLN A 16 -7.86 -12.28 -10.72
CA GLN A 16 -7.52 -11.16 -11.60
C GLN A 16 -7.52 -9.84 -10.83
N THR A 17 -8.57 -9.58 -10.05
CA THR A 17 -8.66 -8.37 -9.22
C THR A 17 -7.50 -8.28 -8.22
N PHE A 18 -7.10 -9.39 -7.62
CA PHE A 18 -5.95 -9.41 -6.70
C PHE A 18 -4.63 -9.08 -7.40
N LEU A 19 -4.43 -9.57 -8.63
CA LEU A 19 -3.26 -9.22 -9.44
C LEU A 19 -3.28 -7.74 -9.84
N ASP A 20 -4.44 -7.22 -10.22
CA ASP A 20 -4.60 -5.80 -10.59
C ASP A 20 -4.30 -4.90 -9.39
N LEU A 21 -4.76 -5.28 -8.19
CA LEU A 21 -4.44 -4.56 -6.95
C LEU A 21 -2.93 -4.58 -6.64
N LYS A 22 -2.26 -5.72 -6.83
CA LYS A 22 -0.80 -5.79 -6.68
C LYS A 22 -0.12 -4.82 -7.63
N ALA A 23 -0.48 -4.84 -8.91
CA ALA A 23 0.10 -3.96 -9.92
C ALA A 23 -0.12 -2.48 -9.57
N ALA A 24 -1.33 -2.12 -9.12
CA ALA A 24 -1.67 -0.77 -8.71
C ALA A 24 -0.87 -0.31 -7.47
N MET A 25 -0.64 -1.20 -6.50
CA MET A 25 0.15 -0.89 -5.31
C MET A 25 1.66 -0.73 -5.60
N THR A 26 2.17 -1.42 -6.62
CA THR A 26 3.60 -1.39 -6.98
C THR A 26 3.92 -0.40 -8.10
N SER A 27 3.00 0.50 -8.43
CA SER A 27 3.15 1.49 -9.50
C SER A 27 2.79 2.89 -8.98
N GLU A 28 3.19 3.92 -9.73
CA GLU A 28 2.70 5.28 -9.50
C GLU A 28 1.16 5.31 -9.65
N PRO A 29 0.43 6.03 -8.79
CA PRO A 29 0.94 6.98 -7.80
C PRO A 29 1.20 6.38 -6.41
N VAL A 30 0.96 5.09 -6.17
CA VAL A 30 1.10 4.49 -4.83
C VAL A 30 2.57 4.36 -4.48
N LEU A 31 3.33 3.61 -5.29
CA LEU A 31 4.77 3.54 -5.17
C LEU A 31 5.37 4.82 -5.74
N ARG A 32 6.14 5.54 -4.92
CA ARG A 32 6.75 6.81 -5.30
C ARG A 32 8.24 6.84 -4.97
N GLY A 33 9.01 7.53 -5.81
CA GLY A 33 10.42 7.77 -5.57
C GLY A 33 10.68 8.56 -4.26
N PRO A 34 11.78 8.27 -3.54
CA PRO A 34 12.10 8.95 -2.29
C PRO A 34 12.41 10.43 -2.50
N ARG A 35 12.06 11.25 -1.50
CA ARG A 35 12.47 12.65 -1.39
C ARG A 35 13.68 12.78 -0.47
N TRP A 36 14.75 13.35 -1.00
CA TRP A 36 15.99 13.60 -0.27
C TRP A 36 16.11 15.07 0.20
N ASP A 37 14.98 15.75 0.34
CA ASP A 37 14.88 17.17 0.71
C ASP A 37 14.81 17.40 2.24
N GLY A 38 15.09 16.36 3.03
CA GLY A 38 14.93 16.37 4.48
C GLY A 38 13.55 15.94 4.97
N THR A 39 12.61 15.62 4.07
CA THR A 39 11.33 15.00 4.46
C THR A 39 11.59 13.67 5.17
N PRO A 40 11.13 13.48 6.42
CA PRO A 40 11.39 12.24 7.15
C PRO A 40 10.76 11.02 6.50
N PHE A 41 11.47 9.90 6.56
CA PHE A 41 10.87 8.58 6.35
C PHE A 41 10.08 8.15 7.58
N ILE A 42 8.98 7.45 7.35
CA ILE A 42 8.09 6.88 8.36
C ILE A 42 8.06 5.37 8.13
N LEU A 43 8.55 4.61 9.10
CA LEU A 43 8.54 3.16 9.07
C LEU A 43 7.35 2.64 9.88
N THR A 44 6.45 1.90 9.24
CA THR A 44 5.38 1.15 9.91
C THR A 44 5.76 -0.31 9.92
N THR A 45 5.81 -0.93 11.09
CA THR A 45 6.20 -2.34 11.24
C THR A 45 5.10 -3.12 11.94
N ASP A 46 4.91 -4.37 11.54
CA ASP A 46 4.10 -5.33 12.28
C ASP A 46 4.80 -6.69 12.30
N GLY A 47 4.58 -7.48 13.34
CA GLY A 47 5.27 -8.75 13.55
C GLY A 47 4.37 -9.77 14.20
N CYS A 48 4.51 -11.03 13.78
CA CYS A 48 3.85 -12.17 14.39
C CYS A 48 4.87 -13.27 14.72
N GLN A 49 4.38 -14.42 15.19
CA GLN A 49 5.24 -15.56 15.53
C GLN A 49 6.03 -16.10 14.34
N ASP A 50 5.54 -15.90 13.11
CA ASP A 50 6.13 -16.47 11.90
C ASP A 50 7.08 -15.49 11.18
N ALA A 51 6.78 -14.18 11.19
CA ALA A 51 7.51 -13.20 10.40
C ALA A 51 7.28 -11.75 10.85
N PHE A 52 8.11 -10.85 10.31
CA PHE A 52 7.95 -9.40 10.40
C PHE A 52 7.66 -8.79 9.02
N GLY A 53 6.81 -7.79 8.98
CA GLY A 53 6.54 -6.96 7.82
C GLY A 53 6.79 -5.49 8.11
N ALA A 54 7.18 -4.73 7.09
CA ALA A 54 7.37 -3.30 7.22
C ALA A 54 6.96 -2.56 5.93
N VAL A 55 6.50 -1.32 6.09
CA VAL A 55 6.22 -0.37 5.02
C VAL A 55 6.97 0.93 5.34
N LEU A 56 7.79 1.38 4.41
CA LEU A 56 8.54 2.64 4.49
C LEU A 56 7.85 3.68 3.62
N CYS A 57 7.45 4.80 4.21
CA CYS A 57 6.74 5.87 3.50
C CYS A 57 7.36 7.26 3.75
N GLN A 58 7.01 8.23 2.91
CA GLN A 58 7.19 9.67 3.15
C GLN A 58 5.88 10.43 2.92
N LYS A 59 5.78 11.64 3.49
CA LYS A 59 4.60 12.51 3.29
C LYS A 59 4.74 13.30 1.99
N PHE A 60 3.69 13.28 1.17
CA PHE A 60 3.57 14.06 -0.05
C PHE A 60 2.31 14.92 -0.04
N ASN A 61 2.44 16.16 -0.51
CA ASN A 61 1.31 17.05 -0.74
C ASN A 61 0.66 16.71 -2.09
N HIS A 62 -0.66 16.62 -2.09
CA HIS A 62 -1.50 16.45 -3.27
C HIS A 62 -2.51 17.59 -3.35
N VAL A 63 -2.71 18.10 -4.56
CA VAL A 63 -3.74 19.10 -4.83
C VAL A 63 -4.97 18.36 -5.36
N LEU A 64 -6.07 18.43 -4.61
CA LEU A 64 -7.34 17.87 -5.05
C LEU A 64 -7.97 18.72 -6.17
N PRO A 65 -8.92 18.18 -6.95
CA PRO A 65 -9.63 18.97 -7.97
C PRO A 65 -10.29 20.25 -7.43
N SER A 66 -10.62 20.29 -6.12
CA SER A 66 -11.14 21.47 -5.43
C SER A 66 -10.09 22.55 -5.12
N GLY A 67 -8.82 22.35 -5.46
CA GLY A 67 -7.69 23.20 -5.10
C GLY A 67 -7.17 22.96 -3.67
N LYS A 68 -7.84 22.14 -2.86
CA LYS A 68 -7.41 21.82 -1.50
C LYS A 68 -6.13 20.97 -1.52
N VAL A 69 -5.13 21.38 -0.74
CA VAL A 69 -3.92 20.57 -0.51
C VAL A 69 -4.18 19.56 0.61
N VAL A 70 -3.84 18.30 0.37
CA VAL A 70 -3.88 17.21 1.36
C VAL A 70 -2.55 16.49 1.43
N GLN A 71 -2.20 15.99 2.62
CA GLN A 71 -1.04 15.13 2.81
C GLN A 71 -1.43 13.65 2.69
N ARG A 72 -0.59 12.88 2.01
CA ARG A 72 -0.69 11.43 1.83
C ARG A 72 0.66 10.78 2.09
N LEU A 73 0.62 9.53 2.56
CA LEU A 73 1.80 8.69 2.69
C LEU A 73 1.96 7.89 1.40
N HIS A 74 3.19 7.84 0.90
CA HIS A 74 3.63 6.99 -0.21
C HIS A 74 4.87 6.27 0.24
#